data_AF-A0A1C6D2F1-F1
#
_entry.id   AF-A0A1C6D2F1-F1
#
_cell.length_a   1.000
_cell.length_b   1.000
_cell.length_c   1.000
_cell.angle_alpha   90.00
_cell.angle_beta   90.00
_cell.angle_gamma   90.00
#
_symmetry.space_group_name_H-M   'P 1'
#
loop_
_entity.id
_entity.type
_entity.pdbx_description
1 polymer ?
#
loop_
_entity_poly.entity_id
_entity_poly.type
_entity_poly.pdbx_seq_one_letter_code
_entity_poly.pdbx_strand_id
1 'polypeptide(L)'
;MKKKLIMLLAAAMTVSVVFAGCGNKEDETNSSSSEAYSLENEPTNYKAKDMLKSTDYDVQDYVKLGDYKDIAVEVDKSLEVTDENVKTAANTTLAQYPNYVETDGKAEDGSKVNIDYTGTVDGKEFDGGSAEGADLTLGSGSFIDGFEDGLVGHKAGEEVTLNLKFPDDYSANKDLAGKDSVFKVKINKVYNAETMDYDHLTDDYVKENFSTTYGLSTVKAFKDRMKDSLENQRDVAVQKAFLEKLVGKSEIKIPDGLVEERVQQTMDSYEESCTQYGMELEDYIKNMYGQSVDEYEKTLKTELESSVKEELVLEELVRELKCKVPSSEFISFVQYYAQQYSMSESDFIKQCGGKDYLILNYAEYYKALPEAAENAKVTYADTSSDSDSDNNTESDSGQEK
;
A
#
# COMPACT_ATOMS: atom_id res chain seq x y z
N MET A 1 13.17 -16.18 -0.71
CA MET A 1 12.81 -14.97 -1.46
C MET A 1 12.35 -13.92 -0.45
N LYS A 2 13.25 -13.04 0.00
CA LYS A 2 12.92 -11.86 0.82
C LYS A 2 13.53 -10.67 0.09
N LYS A 3 12.68 -9.79 -0.45
CA LYS A 3 13.10 -8.56 -1.13
C LYS A 3 13.69 -7.65 -0.06
N LYS A 4 14.97 -7.27 -0.17
CA LYS A 4 15.54 -6.21 0.66
C LYS A 4 15.40 -4.91 -0.11
N LEU A 5 14.38 -4.13 0.24
CA LEU A 5 14.18 -2.77 -0.24
C LEU A 5 14.71 -1.84 0.86
N ILE A 6 15.84 -1.16 0.65
CA ILE A 6 16.25 -0.07 1.53
C ILE A 6 15.16 1.01 1.42
N MET A 7 14.46 1.29 2.52
CA MET A 7 13.38 2.27 2.56
C MET A 7 13.99 3.66 2.76
N LEU A 8 13.95 4.51 1.73
CA LEU A 8 14.00 5.95 1.94
C LEU A 8 12.69 6.35 2.61
N LEU A 9 12.78 6.72 3.88
CA LEU A 9 11.70 6.70 4.87
C LEU A 9 10.72 7.88 4.81
N ALA A 10 10.95 8.88 3.97
CA ALA A 10 10.32 10.19 4.10
C ALA A 10 8.78 10.25 3.88
N ALA A 11 8.10 9.15 3.52
CA ALA A 11 6.63 9.17 3.37
C ALA A 11 5.90 7.83 3.60
N ALA A 12 6.58 6.69 3.50
CA ALA A 12 5.93 5.39 3.30
C ALA A 12 5.40 4.70 4.57
N MET A 13 5.76 5.17 5.77
CA MET A 13 5.39 4.51 7.04
C MET A 13 4.18 5.16 7.73
N THR A 14 3.34 5.91 7.03
CA THR A 14 2.16 6.57 7.62
C THR A 14 0.93 5.66 7.77
N VAL A 15 1.06 4.34 7.66
CA VAL A 15 -0.05 3.40 7.90
C VAL A 15 -0.19 3.08 9.40
N SER A 16 -1.11 3.80 10.04
CA SER A 16 -1.92 3.39 11.21
C SER A 16 -1.19 2.74 12.40
N VAL A 17 -0.48 3.54 13.21
CA VAL A 17 -0.23 3.15 14.62
C VAL A 17 -1.43 3.60 15.46
N VAL A 18 -2.55 2.86 15.36
CA VAL A 18 -3.65 2.99 16.32
C VAL A 18 -3.27 2.16 17.55
N PHE A 19 -2.73 2.81 18.58
CA PHE A 19 -2.63 2.20 19.91
C PHE A 19 -4.05 2.04 20.50
N ALA A 20 -4.76 0.99 20.09
CA ALA A 20 -5.95 0.55 20.78
C ALA A 20 -5.53 -0.30 21.98
N GLY A 21 -5.40 0.34 23.14
CA GLY A 21 -5.41 -0.37 24.41
C GLY A 21 -6.78 -1.03 24.61
N CYS A 22 -6.82 -2.36 24.62
CA CYS A 22 -7.91 -3.14 25.22
C CYS A 22 -7.44 -4.54 25.65
N GLY A 23 -7.47 -4.78 26.96
CA GLY A 23 -7.85 -6.08 27.52
C GLY A 23 -6.77 -7.13 27.72
N ASN A 24 -6.34 -7.31 28.97
CA ASN A 24 -5.78 -8.57 29.49
C ASN A 24 -6.62 -9.76 29.01
N LYS A 25 -6.02 -10.63 28.19
CA LYS A 25 -6.22 -12.08 28.24
C LYS A 25 -4.91 -12.72 27.78
N GLU A 26 -4.29 -13.43 28.72
CA GLU A 26 -3.22 -14.37 28.46
C GLU A 26 -3.77 -15.47 27.55
N ASP A 27 -3.27 -15.56 26.33
CA ASP A 27 -3.28 -16.80 25.57
C ASP A 27 -1.89 -16.98 24.96
N GLU A 28 -1.16 -17.93 25.54
CA GLU A 28 0.11 -18.44 25.02
C GLU A 28 -0.15 -19.08 23.65
N THR A 29 0.55 -18.64 22.60
CA THR A 29 1.34 -19.54 21.75
C THR A 29 2.14 -18.78 20.67
N ASN A 30 3.44 -19.09 20.67
CA ASN A 30 4.45 -18.84 19.63
C ASN A 30 5.05 -17.43 19.50
N SER A 31 5.64 -16.96 20.62
CA SER A 31 6.79 -16.05 20.57
C SER A 31 7.99 -16.79 19.95
N SER A 32 8.26 -16.53 18.68
CA SER A 32 9.60 -16.72 18.12
C SER A 32 10.48 -15.64 18.73
N SER A 33 11.28 -16.04 19.72
CA SER A 33 12.33 -15.25 20.36
C SER A 33 13.24 -14.59 19.32
N SER A 34 12.96 -13.33 19.00
CA SER A 34 13.98 -12.39 18.54
C SER A 34 14.49 -11.67 19.80
N GLU A 35 15.81 -11.55 19.92
CA GLU A 35 16.44 -10.85 21.03
C GLU A 35 15.87 -9.43 21.09
N ALA A 36 15.11 -9.14 22.15
CA ALA A 36 14.56 -7.81 22.39
C ALA A 36 15.70 -6.78 22.33
N TYR A 37 15.49 -5.69 21.58
CA TYR A 37 16.39 -4.54 21.62
C TYR A 37 16.62 -4.14 23.09
N SER A 38 17.88 -4.18 23.54
CA SER A 38 18.18 -3.99 24.96
C SER A 38 17.92 -2.55 25.37
N LEU A 39 16.84 -2.37 26.14
CA LEU A 39 16.41 -1.10 26.72
C LEU A 39 17.28 -0.63 27.88
N GLU A 40 18.29 -1.41 28.27
CA GLU A 40 18.99 -1.24 29.55
C GLU A 40 19.79 0.07 29.66
N ASN A 41 19.91 0.87 28.59
CA ASN A 41 20.68 2.11 28.60
C ASN A 41 20.07 3.29 27.83
N GLU A 42 18.80 3.22 27.39
CA GLU A 42 18.18 4.35 26.68
C GLU A 42 17.73 5.47 27.65
N PRO A 43 17.81 6.75 27.25
CA PRO A 43 17.26 7.84 28.06
C PRO A 43 15.74 7.69 28.19
N THR A 44 15.10 8.38 29.14
CA THR A 44 13.62 8.36 29.24
C THR A 44 12.96 9.08 28.05
N ASN A 45 13.61 10.11 27.52
CA ASN A 45 13.17 10.84 26.34
C ASN A 45 14.38 11.32 25.53
N TYR A 46 14.29 11.26 24.21
CA TYR A 46 15.18 11.96 23.30
C TYR A 46 14.69 13.41 23.14
N LYS A 47 15.62 14.37 23.25
CA LYS A 47 15.32 15.81 23.14
C LYS A 47 15.79 16.32 21.79
N ALA A 48 15.09 17.31 21.23
CA ALA A 48 15.44 17.94 19.94
C ALA A 48 16.95 18.20 19.77
N LYS A 49 17.58 18.85 20.75
CA LYS A 49 19.03 19.14 20.71
C LYS A 49 19.92 17.90 20.57
N ASP A 50 19.52 16.77 21.13
CA ASP A 50 20.32 15.54 21.06
C ASP A 50 20.04 14.77 19.76
N MET A 51 18.80 14.81 19.26
CA MET A 51 18.42 14.24 17.96
C MET A 51 19.15 14.97 16.82
N LEU A 52 19.16 16.31 16.84
CA LEU A 52 19.82 17.15 15.82
C LEU A 52 21.36 17.09 15.85
N LYS A 53 21.99 16.31 16.75
CA LYS A 53 23.43 16.03 16.66
C LYS A 53 23.76 14.86 15.74
N SER A 54 22.74 14.16 15.22
CA SER A 54 22.93 13.10 14.24
C SER A 54 23.33 13.66 12.87
N THR A 55 23.04 14.94 12.61
CA THR A 55 23.51 15.68 11.43
C THR A 55 24.87 16.33 11.72
N ASP A 56 25.66 16.57 10.68
CA ASP A 56 26.97 17.21 10.76
C ASP A 56 26.92 18.74 10.59
N TYR A 57 25.70 19.30 10.54
CA TYR A 57 25.40 20.72 10.41
C TYR A 57 24.40 21.21 11.47
N ASP A 58 24.32 22.53 11.68
CA ASP A 58 23.27 23.14 12.50
C ASP A 58 22.17 23.69 11.60
N VAL A 59 21.00 23.05 11.62
CA VAL A 59 19.88 23.36 10.70
C VAL A 59 19.44 24.83 10.75
N GLN A 60 19.62 25.53 11.88
CA GLN A 60 19.24 26.94 12.02
C GLN A 60 20.10 27.89 11.15
N ASP A 61 21.28 27.45 10.70
CA ASP A 61 22.14 28.22 9.79
C ASP A 61 21.64 28.15 8.33
N TYR A 62 20.79 27.17 8.04
CA TYR A 62 20.36 26.78 6.70
C TYR A 62 18.87 27.03 6.45
N VAL A 63 18.04 26.98 7.48
CA VAL A 63 16.60 27.16 7.37
C VAL A 63 16.11 28.31 8.23
N LYS A 64 15.33 29.18 7.62
CA LYS A 64 14.46 30.12 8.31
C LYS A 64 13.02 29.79 7.94
N LEU A 65 12.28 29.22 8.88
CA LEU A 65 10.89 28.80 8.66
C LEU A 65 10.01 29.98 8.25
N GLY A 66 9.17 29.71 7.25
CA GLY A 66 8.02 30.55 6.95
C GLY A 66 6.99 30.49 8.07
N ASP A 67 6.06 31.45 8.10
CA ASP A 67 4.95 31.41 9.04
C ASP A 67 4.02 30.22 8.72
N TYR A 68 4.00 29.27 9.65
CA TYR A 68 3.28 28.01 9.55
C TYR A 68 1.93 28.00 10.29
N LYS A 69 1.62 29.04 11.07
CA LYS A 69 0.42 29.06 11.93
C LYS A 69 -0.90 29.28 11.18
N ASP A 70 -0.83 29.82 9.96
CA ASP A 70 -2.00 30.15 9.12
C ASP A 70 -1.92 29.51 7.73
N ILE A 71 -1.29 28.34 7.62
CA ILE A 71 -1.27 27.59 6.35
C ILE A 71 -2.66 27.04 6.07
N ALA A 72 -3.17 27.37 4.87
CA ALA A 72 -4.35 26.74 4.30
C ALA A 72 -3.90 25.61 3.37
N VAL A 73 -4.56 24.47 3.50
CA VAL A 73 -4.34 23.28 2.67
C VAL A 73 -5.66 22.86 2.04
N GLU A 74 -5.57 22.37 0.81
CA GLU A 74 -6.69 21.77 0.10
C GLU A 74 -6.40 20.28 -0.05
N VAL A 75 -7.37 19.43 0.29
CA VAL A 75 -7.28 17.97 0.16
C VAL A 75 -8.51 17.42 -0.56
N ASP A 76 -8.41 16.18 -1.04
CA ASP A 76 -9.51 15.50 -1.73
C ASP A 76 -10.75 15.44 -0.83
N LYS A 77 -11.91 15.77 -1.40
CA LYS A 77 -13.21 15.73 -0.71
C LYS A 77 -13.61 14.35 -0.23
N SER A 78 -13.14 13.27 -0.84
CA SER A 78 -13.34 11.91 -0.37
C SER A 78 -12.70 11.66 1.01
N LEU A 79 -11.76 12.51 1.43
CA LEU A 79 -11.09 12.44 2.74
C LEU A 79 -11.82 13.24 3.82
N GLU A 80 -12.89 13.97 3.49
CA GLU A 80 -13.71 14.62 4.50
C GLU A 80 -14.40 13.56 5.36
N VAL A 81 -14.31 13.69 6.69
CA VAL A 81 -14.82 12.67 7.64
C VAL A 81 -16.32 12.88 7.85
N THR A 82 -17.09 12.60 6.80
CA THR A 82 -18.54 12.59 6.78
C THR A 82 -19.07 11.16 6.91
N ASP A 83 -20.31 10.99 7.36
CA ASP A 83 -20.96 9.67 7.42
C ASP A 83 -21.01 8.99 6.04
N GLU A 84 -21.14 9.78 4.96
CA GLU A 84 -21.17 9.30 3.58
C GLU A 84 -19.82 8.76 3.11
N ASN A 85 -18.73 9.48 3.39
CA ASN A 85 -17.39 9.03 3.02
C ASN A 85 -16.95 7.83 3.86
N VAL A 86 -17.29 7.79 5.16
CA VAL A 86 -17.05 6.60 6.02
C VAL A 86 -17.81 5.39 5.48
N LYS A 87 -19.08 5.57 5.07
CA LYS A 87 -19.88 4.52 4.44
C LYS A 87 -19.25 4.04 3.12
N THR A 88 -18.74 4.95 2.30
CA THR A 88 -18.08 4.61 1.03
C THR A 88 -16.79 3.82 1.26
N ALA A 89 -15.93 4.25 2.19
CA ALA A 89 -14.72 3.54 2.58
C ALA A 89 -15.03 2.14 3.15
N ALA A 90 -16.05 2.05 3.98
CA ALA A 90 -16.53 0.78 4.52
C ALA A 90 -17.02 -0.16 3.42
N ASN A 91 -17.87 0.30 2.51
CA ASN A 91 -18.37 -0.51 1.39
C ASN A 91 -17.24 -0.99 0.47
N THR A 92 -16.23 -0.14 0.23
CA THR A 92 -15.03 -0.53 -0.54
C THR A 92 -14.27 -1.66 0.15
N THR A 93 -14.15 -1.60 1.49
CA THR A 93 -13.52 -2.66 2.28
C THR A 93 -14.36 -3.94 2.26
N LEU A 94 -15.68 -3.83 2.44
CA LEU A 94 -16.61 -4.97 2.45
C LEU A 94 -16.64 -5.72 1.11
N ALA A 95 -16.52 -5.00 -0.01
CA ALA A 95 -16.45 -5.59 -1.34
C ALA A 95 -15.27 -6.56 -1.54
N GLN A 96 -14.20 -6.44 -0.72
CA GLN A 96 -13.05 -7.35 -0.75
C GLN A 96 -13.31 -8.68 -0.03
N TYR A 97 -14.42 -8.79 0.72
CA TYR A 97 -14.78 -9.95 1.53
C TYR A 97 -16.19 -10.46 1.15
N PRO A 98 -16.44 -10.88 -0.10
CA PRO A 98 -17.76 -11.34 -0.50
C PRO A 98 -18.21 -12.56 0.32
N ASN A 99 -19.41 -12.49 0.90
CA ASN A 99 -20.07 -13.65 1.49
C ASN A 99 -20.85 -14.39 0.40
N TYR A 100 -20.80 -15.72 0.40
CA TYR A 100 -21.50 -16.55 -0.57
C TYR A 100 -22.49 -17.45 0.14
N VAL A 101 -23.78 -17.30 -0.18
CA VAL A 101 -24.86 -18.09 0.42
C VAL A 101 -25.45 -19.02 -0.63
N GLU A 102 -25.56 -20.31 -0.27
CA GLU A 102 -26.14 -21.33 -1.15
C GLU A 102 -27.60 -20.97 -1.47
N THR A 103 -27.99 -21.11 -2.73
CA THR A 103 -29.32 -20.71 -3.22
C THR A 103 -29.91 -21.73 -4.18
N ASP A 104 -31.24 -21.84 -4.18
CA ASP A 104 -32.04 -22.56 -5.20
C ASP A 104 -32.33 -21.68 -6.44
N GLY A 105 -31.80 -20.45 -6.44
CA GLY A 105 -31.86 -19.49 -7.52
C GLY A 105 -31.05 -19.89 -8.75
N LYS A 106 -31.13 -19.05 -9.78
CA LYS A 106 -30.27 -19.17 -10.96
C LYS A 106 -28.92 -18.52 -10.64
N ALA A 107 -27.86 -19.04 -11.22
CA ALA A 107 -26.55 -18.41 -11.18
C ALA A 107 -26.61 -17.07 -11.94
N GLU A 108 -26.05 -16.03 -11.33
CA GLU A 108 -25.92 -14.68 -11.89
C GLU A 108 -24.44 -14.32 -12.01
N ASP A 109 -24.12 -13.25 -12.74
CA ASP A 109 -22.76 -12.71 -12.74
C ASP A 109 -22.29 -12.40 -11.31
N GLY A 110 -21.06 -12.74 -10.97
CA GLY A 110 -20.52 -12.67 -9.61
C GLY A 110 -20.91 -13.83 -8.68
N SER A 111 -21.81 -14.75 -9.10
CA SER A 111 -22.15 -15.94 -8.31
C SER A 111 -20.99 -16.92 -8.26
N LYS A 112 -20.87 -17.66 -7.17
CA LYS A 112 -19.97 -18.80 -7.06
C LYS A 112 -20.74 -20.08 -7.36
N VAL A 113 -20.26 -20.91 -8.27
CA VAL A 113 -20.85 -22.20 -8.62
C VAL A 113 -19.87 -23.32 -8.30
N ASN A 114 -20.40 -24.44 -7.79
CA ASN A 114 -19.63 -25.67 -7.70
C ASN A 114 -20.03 -26.54 -8.91
N ILE A 115 -19.05 -26.93 -9.73
CA ILE A 115 -19.29 -27.61 -11.00
C ILE A 115 -18.45 -28.87 -11.15
N ASP A 116 -19.03 -29.84 -11.86
CA ASP A 116 -18.27 -30.91 -12.51
C ASP A 116 -18.23 -30.57 -14.00
N TYR A 117 -17.08 -30.69 -14.65
CA TYR A 117 -17.01 -30.49 -16.09
C TYR A 117 -16.12 -31.50 -16.79
N THR A 118 -16.43 -31.72 -18.07
CA THR A 118 -15.64 -32.55 -18.97
C THR A 118 -15.56 -31.85 -20.33
N GLY A 119 -14.34 -31.46 -20.69
CA GLY A 119 -14.00 -30.81 -21.95
C GLY A 119 -13.53 -31.81 -22.99
N THR A 120 -13.97 -31.60 -24.23
CA THR A 120 -13.55 -32.41 -25.38
C THR A 120 -13.16 -31.53 -26.56
N VAL A 121 -12.15 -31.96 -27.31
CA VAL A 121 -11.72 -31.39 -28.59
C VAL A 121 -11.71 -32.51 -29.62
N ASP A 122 -12.31 -32.28 -30.79
CA ASP A 122 -12.50 -33.32 -31.82
C ASP A 122 -13.16 -34.62 -31.28
N GLY A 123 -14.04 -34.47 -30.28
CA GLY A 123 -14.73 -35.58 -29.63
C GLY A 123 -13.89 -36.42 -28.67
N LYS A 124 -12.68 -35.97 -28.31
CA LYS A 124 -11.80 -36.62 -27.33
C LYS A 124 -11.55 -35.70 -26.13
N GLU A 125 -11.57 -36.27 -24.93
CA GLU A 125 -11.11 -35.58 -23.73
C GLU A 125 -9.62 -35.24 -23.84
N PHE A 126 -9.23 -34.15 -23.19
CA PHE A 126 -7.84 -33.68 -23.15
C PHE A 126 -7.41 -33.45 -21.71
N ASP A 127 -6.09 -33.51 -21.48
CA ASP A 127 -5.52 -33.34 -20.14
C ASP A 127 -5.76 -31.92 -19.61
N GLY A 128 -6.17 -31.81 -18.35
CA GLY A 128 -6.63 -30.56 -17.74
C GLY A 128 -8.02 -30.08 -18.20
N GLY A 129 -8.73 -30.86 -19.04
CA GLY A 129 -10.06 -30.51 -19.54
C GLY A 129 -11.24 -30.92 -18.65
N SER A 130 -10.99 -31.60 -17.53
CA SER A 130 -12.04 -32.13 -16.66
C SER A 130 -11.72 -31.95 -15.19
N ALA A 131 -12.74 -31.65 -14.39
CA ALA A 131 -12.65 -31.60 -12.93
C ALA A 131 -14.00 -31.96 -12.29
N GLU A 132 -13.97 -32.46 -11.06
CA GLU A 132 -15.15 -32.69 -10.23
C GLU A 132 -15.09 -31.79 -8.99
N GLY A 133 -16.23 -31.19 -8.63
CA GLY A 133 -16.37 -30.33 -7.45
C GLY A 133 -15.56 -29.03 -7.52
N ALA A 134 -15.27 -28.52 -8.71
CA ALA A 134 -14.53 -27.28 -8.88
C ALA A 134 -15.40 -26.07 -8.52
N ASP A 135 -14.86 -25.16 -7.72
CA ASP A 135 -15.49 -23.89 -7.40
C ASP A 135 -15.09 -22.83 -8.43
N LEU A 136 -16.07 -22.13 -9.00
CA LEU A 136 -15.89 -21.09 -10.00
C LEU A 136 -16.74 -19.87 -9.66
N THR A 137 -16.14 -18.69 -9.57
CA THR A 137 -16.87 -17.42 -9.52
C THR A 137 -17.11 -16.94 -10.94
N LEU A 138 -18.38 -16.75 -11.32
CA LEU A 138 -18.77 -16.24 -12.62
C LEU A 138 -18.39 -14.76 -12.75
N GLY A 139 -17.80 -14.38 -13.88
CA GLY A 139 -17.25 -13.04 -14.14
C GLY A 139 -15.80 -12.87 -13.67
N SER A 140 -15.14 -13.93 -13.19
CA SER A 140 -13.75 -13.87 -12.72
C SER A 140 -12.72 -13.89 -13.85
N GLY A 141 -13.09 -14.38 -15.03
CA GLY A 141 -12.18 -14.58 -16.15
C GLY A 141 -11.14 -15.67 -15.91
N SER A 142 -11.45 -16.62 -15.01
CA SER A 142 -10.55 -17.73 -14.66
C SER A 142 -10.63 -18.85 -15.71
N PHE A 143 -11.72 -18.92 -16.47
CA PHE A 143 -11.95 -19.87 -17.56
C PHE A 143 -11.91 -19.16 -18.92
N ILE A 144 -11.87 -19.95 -20.00
CA ILE A 144 -11.89 -19.40 -21.37
C ILE A 144 -13.19 -18.64 -21.64
N ASP A 145 -13.11 -17.62 -22.50
CA ASP A 145 -14.24 -16.79 -22.89
C ASP A 145 -15.48 -17.61 -23.27
N GLY A 146 -16.63 -17.16 -22.77
CA GLY A 146 -17.92 -17.81 -22.96
C GLY A 146 -18.18 -19.03 -22.05
N PHE A 147 -17.19 -19.53 -21.32
CA PHE A 147 -17.42 -20.60 -20.33
C PHE A 147 -18.29 -20.10 -19.18
N GLU A 148 -17.91 -19.00 -18.56
CA GLU A 148 -18.60 -18.42 -17.40
C GLU A 148 -19.98 -17.86 -17.80
N ASP A 149 -20.05 -17.10 -18.90
CA ASP A 149 -21.30 -16.55 -19.45
C ASP A 149 -22.32 -17.65 -19.77
N GLY A 150 -21.85 -18.81 -20.24
CA GLY A 150 -22.69 -19.95 -20.57
C GLY A 150 -23.36 -20.62 -19.36
N LEU A 151 -22.89 -20.35 -18.15
CA LEU A 151 -23.48 -20.87 -16.91
C LEU A 151 -24.45 -19.87 -16.26
N VAL A 152 -24.43 -18.60 -16.67
CA VAL A 152 -25.35 -17.59 -16.17
C VAL A 152 -26.79 -17.96 -16.56
N GLY A 153 -27.71 -17.87 -15.60
CA GLY A 153 -29.12 -18.18 -15.76
C GLY A 153 -29.50 -19.65 -15.53
N HIS A 154 -28.53 -20.52 -15.27
CA HIS A 154 -28.72 -21.94 -14.95
C HIS A 154 -28.80 -22.22 -13.44
N LYS A 155 -29.35 -23.37 -13.06
CA LYS A 155 -29.57 -23.75 -11.64
C LYS A 155 -28.72 -24.93 -11.19
N ALA A 156 -28.58 -25.09 -9.88
CA ALA A 156 -28.06 -26.32 -9.30
C ALA A 156 -28.85 -27.55 -9.77
N GLY A 157 -28.12 -28.62 -10.09
CA GLY A 157 -28.62 -29.86 -10.68
C GLY A 157 -28.72 -29.87 -12.20
N GLU A 158 -28.56 -28.73 -12.89
CA GLU A 158 -28.62 -28.68 -14.35
C GLU A 158 -27.31 -29.10 -15.02
N GLU A 159 -27.43 -29.76 -16.17
CA GLU A 159 -26.33 -30.06 -17.08
C GLU A 159 -26.40 -29.12 -18.29
N VAL A 160 -25.30 -28.42 -18.54
CA VAL A 160 -25.14 -27.42 -19.60
C VAL A 160 -24.07 -27.91 -20.57
N THR A 161 -24.33 -27.84 -21.86
CA THR A 161 -23.33 -28.12 -22.91
C THR A 161 -22.90 -26.82 -23.56
N LEU A 162 -21.63 -26.48 -23.40
CA LEU A 162 -21.02 -25.26 -23.91
C LEU A 162 -20.17 -25.60 -25.13
N ASN A 163 -20.40 -24.91 -26.24
CA ASN A 163 -19.58 -25.00 -27.45
C ASN A 163 -18.71 -23.74 -27.49
N LEU A 164 -17.42 -23.91 -27.23
CA LEU A 164 -16.47 -22.82 -27.02
C LEU A 164 -15.27 -22.98 -27.95
N LYS A 165 -14.55 -21.89 -28.18
CA LYS A 165 -13.29 -21.91 -28.93
C LYS A 165 -12.17 -21.43 -28.01
N PHE A 166 -11.07 -22.18 -27.96
CA PHE A 166 -9.88 -21.72 -27.27
C PHE A 166 -9.31 -20.46 -27.96
N PRO A 167 -8.78 -19.49 -27.20
CA PRO A 167 -8.09 -18.33 -27.77
C PRO A 167 -6.98 -18.75 -28.73
N ASP A 168 -6.77 -17.98 -29.80
CA ASP A 168 -5.72 -18.29 -30.78
C ASP A 168 -4.30 -18.17 -30.17
N ASP A 169 -4.16 -17.41 -29.07
CA ASP A 169 -2.93 -17.19 -28.31
C ASP A 169 -2.87 -17.98 -26.97
N TYR A 170 -3.67 -19.04 -26.83
CA TYR A 170 -3.76 -19.82 -25.60
C TYR A 170 -2.41 -20.45 -25.20
N SER A 171 -1.73 -19.80 -24.25
CA SER A 171 -0.35 -20.10 -23.89
C SER A 171 -0.21 -21.27 -22.91
N ALA A 172 -1.26 -21.57 -22.13
CA ALA A 172 -1.27 -22.66 -21.16
C ALA A 172 -1.16 -24.04 -21.84
N ASN A 173 -1.69 -24.19 -23.06
CA ASN A 173 -1.49 -25.38 -23.89
C ASN A 173 -1.62 -25.05 -25.39
N LYS A 174 -0.47 -25.02 -26.09
CA LYS A 174 -0.40 -24.69 -27.53
C LYS A 174 -1.19 -25.64 -28.42
N ASP A 175 -1.41 -26.88 -27.99
CA ASP A 175 -2.15 -27.87 -28.77
C ASP A 175 -3.66 -27.62 -28.76
N LEU A 176 -4.16 -26.76 -27.88
CA LEU A 176 -5.57 -26.37 -27.78
C LEU A 176 -5.86 -25.04 -28.46
N ALA A 177 -4.84 -24.20 -28.67
CA ALA A 177 -4.98 -22.85 -29.22
C ALA A 177 -5.80 -22.83 -30.51
N GLY A 178 -6.82 -21.97 -30.57
CA GLY A 178 -7.70 -21.78 -31.72
C GLY A 178 -8.64 -22.96 -32.05
N LYS A 179 -8.67 -24.02 -31.24
CA LYS A 179 -9.55 -25.18 -31.50
C LYS A 179 -10.95 -25.00 -30.93
N ASP A 180 -11.92 -25.54 -31.64
CA ASP A 180 -13.29 -25.72 -31.13
C ASP A 180 -13.32 -26.83 -30.08
N SER A 181 -14.12 -26.61 -29.04
CA SER A 181 -14.24 -27.48 -27.89
C SER A 181 -15.68 -27.56 -27.41
N VAL A 182 -16.01 -28.70 -26.80
CA VAL A 182 -17.31 -28.90 -26.17
C VAL A 182 -17.09 -29.26 -24.71
N PHE A 183 -17.63 -28.44 -23.82
CA PHE A 183 -17.65 -28.70 -22.38
C PHE A 183 -19.05 -29.13 -21.96
N LYS A 184 -19.12 -30.28 -21.28
CA LYS A 184 -20.32 -30.67 -20.53
C LYS A 184 -20.09 -30.28 -19.08
N VAL A 185 -20.93 -29.41 -18.56
CA VAL A 185 -20.81 -28.86 -17.21
C VAL A 185 -22.06 -29.23 -16.45
N LYS A 186 -21.90 -29.85 -15.28
CA LYS A 186 -22.96 -30.08 -14.32
C LYS A 186 -22.79 -29.10 -13.17
N ILE A 187 -23.82 -28.32 -12.89
CA ILE A 187 -23.83 -27.40 -11.75
C ILE A 187 -24.27 -28.19 -10.53
N ASN A 188 -23.38 -28.43 -9.58
CA ASN A 188 -23.70 -29.11 -8.33
C ASN A 188 -24.41 -28.17 -7.35
N LYS A 189 -23.88 -26.95 -7.20
CA LYS A 189 -24.41 -25.93 -6.28
C LYS A 189 -24.23 -24.53 -6.86
N VAL A 190 -25.14 -23.64 -6.48
CA VAL A 190 -25.05 -22.21 -6.78
C VAL A 190 -25.04 -21.46 -5.46
N TYR A 191 -24.13 -20.51 -5.36
CA TYR A 191 -24.00 -19.58 -4.25
C TYR A 191 -24.05 -18.16 -4.79
N ASN A 192 -24.98 -17.35 -4.30
CA ASN A 192 -25.03 -15.94 -4.68
C ASN A 192 -24.22 -15.12 -3.69
N ALA A 193 -23.58 -14.07 -4.20
CA ALA A 193 -22.89 -13.10 -3.36
C ALA A 193 -23.94 -12.37 -2.51
N GLU A 194 -23.90 -12.58 -1.20
CA GLU A 194 -24.57 -11.71 -0.25
C GLU A 194 -23.57 -10.59 0.08
N THR A 195 -23.63 -9.53 -0.72
CA THR A 195 -22.76 -8.38 -0.47
C THR A 195 -23.25 -7.67 0.79
N MET A 196 -22.47 -7.79 1.85
CA MET A 196 -22.67 -6.95 3.03
C MET A 196 -22.31 -5.52 2.67
N ASP A 197 -23.20 -4.59 3.00
CA ASP A 197 -22.92 -3.16 2.94
C ASP A 197 -22.91 -2.57 4.35
N TYR A 198 -22.52 -1.31 4.44
CA TYR A 198 -22.45 -0.58 5.70
C TYR A 198 -23.76 -0.59 6.52
N ASP A 199 -24.92 -0.62 5.86
CA ASP A 199 -26.23 -0.56 6.52
C ASP A 199 -26.70 -1.95 6.97
N HIS A 200 -26.33 -3.00 6.24
CA HIS A 200 -26.77 -4.38 6.46
C HIS A 200 -25.73 -5.29 7.16
N LEU A 201 -24.55 -4.77 7.45
CA LEU A 201 -23.47 -5.49 8.14
C LEU A 201 -23.94 -6.09 9.48
N THR A 202 -23.53 -7.33 9.75
CA THR A 202 -23.84 -8.05 11.01
C THR A 202 -22.58 -8.35 11.82
N ASP A 203 -22.74 -8.50 13.14
CA ASP A 203 -21.61 -8.84 14.03
C ASP A 203 -20.98 -10.19 13.66
N ASP A 204 -21.77 -11.15 13.19
CA ASP A 204 -21.27 -12.48 12.83
C ASP A 204 -20.42 -12.44 11.57
N TYR A 205 -20.83 -11.68 10.55
CA TYR A 205 -19.99 -11.45 9.38
C TYR A 205 -18.69 -10.73 9.75
N VAL A 206 -18.74 -9.74 10.66
CA VAL A 206 -17.52 -9.05 11.12
C VAL A 206 -16.57 -10.03 11.82
N LYS A 207 -17.07 -10.88 12.72
CA LYS A 207 -16.25 -11.89 13.40
C LYS A 207 -15.63 -12.86 12.41
N GLU A 208 -16.39 -13.33 11.43
CA GLU A 208 -15.93 -14.31 10.45
C GLU A 208 -14.83 -13.75 9.55
N ASN A 209 -14.95 -12.49 9.10
CA ASN A 209 -14.07 -11.94 8.07
C ASN A 209 -12.95 -11.03 8.61
N PHE A 210 -13.12 -10.42 9.79
CA PHE A 210 -12.19 -9.39 10.29
C PHE A 210 -11.58 -9.69 11.66
N SER A 211 -12.01 -10.74 12.36
CA SER A 211 -11.47 -11.07 13.69
C SER A 211 -10.00 -11.48 13.63
N THR A 212 -9.65 -12.41 12.74
CA THR A 212 -8.27 -12.94 12.66
C THR A 212 -7.27 -11.87 12.22
N THR A 213 -7.61 -11.09 11.20
CA THR A 213 -6.68 -10.13 10.59
C THR A 213 -6.65 -8.80 11.34
N TYR A 214 -7.79 -8.35 11.86
CA TYR A 214 -7.93 -6.99 12.41
C TYR A 214 -8.43 -6.96 13.86
N GLY A 215 -8.70 -8.10 14.48
CA GLY A 215 -9.21 -8.16 15.86
C GLY A 215 -10.64 -7.65 16.04
N LEU A 216 -11.40 -7.52 14.95
CA LEU A 216 -12.74 -6.93 14.98
C LEU A 216 -13.81 -8.00 15.15
N SER A 217 -14.76 -7.76 16.05
CA SER A 217 -15.82 -8.72 16.39
C SER A 217 -17.22 -8.12 16.44
N THR A 218 -17.37 -6.82 16.18
CA THR A 218 -18.66 -6.13 16.17
C THR A 218 -18.72 -5.12 15.03
N VAL A 219 -19.93 -4.88 14.51
CA VAL A 219 -20.22 -3.85 13.51
C VAL A 219 -19.74 -2.49 14.00
N LYS A 220 -19.94 -2.17 15.29
CA LYS A 220 -19.46 -0.92 15.88
C LYS A 220 -17.94 -0.78 15.75
N ALA A 221 -17.18 -1.81 16.15
CA ALA A 221 -15.72 -1.77 16.06
C ALA A 221 -15.23 -1.65 14.61
N PHE A 222 -15.92 -2.29 13.66
CA PHE A 222 -15.63 -2.12 12.24
C PHE A 222 -15.87 -0.69 11.76
N LYS A 223 -17.03 -0.11 12.07
CA LYS A 223 -17.37 1.27 11.67
C LYS A 223 -16.45 2.31 12.30
N ASP A 224 -16.12 2.15 13.58
CA ASP A 224 -15.14 3.00 14.28
C ASP A 224 -13.79 2.92 13.57
N ARG A 225 -13.30 1.71 13.23
CA ARG A 225 -12.05 1.53 12.48
C ARG A 225 -12.07 2.20 11.11
N MET A 226 -13.19 2.13 10.38
CA MET A 226 -13.31 2.78 9.07
C MET A 226 -13.24 4.30 9.20
N LYS A 227 -13.85 4.85 10.25
CA LYS A 227 -13.73 6.27 10.57
C LYS A 227 -12.29 6.66 10.93
N ASP A 228 -11.65 5.91 11.84
CA ASP A 228 -10.25 6.17 12.24
C ASP A 228 -9.29 6.06 11.05
N SER A 229 -9.52 5.08 10.17
CA SER A 229 -8.76 4.92 8.93
C SER A 229 -8.90 6.13 8.01
N LEU A 230 -10.13 6.67 7.85
CA LEU A 230 -10.37 7.86 7.04
C LEU A 230 -9.77 9.11 7.67
N GLU A 231 -9.88 9.27 8.99
CA GLU A 231 -9.22 10.34 9.76
C GLU A 231 -7.70 10.32 9.56
N ASN A 232 -7.08 9.14 9.65
CA ASN A 232 -5.65 8.98 9.39
C ASN A 232 -5.28 9.33 7.94
N GLN A 233 -6.05 8.89 6.94
CA GLN A 233 -5.79 9.23 5.53
C GLN A 233 -5.89 10.74 5.28
N ARG A 234 -6.90 11.40 5.86
CA ARG A 234 -7.03 12.85 5.84
C ARG A 234 -5.81 13.52 6.46
N ASP A 235 -5.39 13.09 7.65
CA ASP A 235 -4.29 13.73 8.38
C ASP A 235 -2.97 13.60 7.62
N VAL A 236 -2.71 12.46 7.00
CA VAL A 236 -1.54 12.27 6.14
C VAL A 236 -1.59 13.20 4.93
N ALA A 237 -2.74 13.34 4.27
CA ALA A 237 -2.90 14.25 3.13
C ALA A 237 -2.73 15.73 3.55
N VAL A 238 -3.30 16.11 4.70
CA VAL A 238 -3.17 17.46 5.28
C VAL A 238 -1.71 17.75 5.63
N GLN A 239 -1.02 16.82 6.30
CA GLN A 239 0.39 16.97 6.68
C GLN A 239 1.30 17.09 5.45
N LYS A 240 1.06 16.28 4.41
CA LYS A 240 1.79 16.36 3.14
C LYS A 240 1.60 17.73 2.47
N ALA A 241 0.35 18.16 2.29
CA ALA A 241 0.04 19.45 1.68
C ALA A 241 0.57 20.62 2.52
N PHE A 242 0.53 20.49 3.85
CA PHE A 242 1.07 21.48 4.79
C PHE A 242 2.58 21.62 4.64
N LEU A 243 3.32 20.50 4.61
CA LEU A 243 4.76 20.48 4.44
C LEU A 243 5.17 21.15 3.13
N GLU A 244 4.51 20.80 2.02
CA GLU A 244 4.77 21.42 0.70
C GLU A 244 4.61 22.95 0.76
N LYS A 245 3.52 23.44 1.36
CA LYS A 245 3.30 24.88 1.54
C LYS A 245 4.32 25.52 2.46
N LEU A 246 4.74 24.83 3.51
CA LEU A 246 5.73 25.34 4.46
C LEU A 246 7.11 25.46 3.82
N VAL A 247 7.52 24.45 3.04
CA VAL A 247 8.77 24.48 2.27
C VAL A 247 8.76 25.69 1.32
N GLY A 248 7.67 25.90 0.57
CA GLY A 248 7.54 27.05 -0.33
C GLY A 248 7.52 28.42 0.36
N LYS A 249 7.20 28.48 1.65
CA LYS A 249 7.21 29.71 2.46
C LYS A 249 8.53 29.96 3.21
N SER A 250 9.41 28.96 3.26
CA SER A 250 10.64 29.02 4.05
C SER A 250 11.82 29.49 3.21
N GLU A 251 12.76 30.20 3.83
CA GLU A 251 14.06 30.48 3.23
C GLU A 251 14.98 29.30 3.54
N ILE A 252 15.39 28.55 2.50
CA ILE A 252 16.15 27.30 2.65
C ILE A 252 17.44 27.40 1.84
N LYS A 253 18.56 27.09 2.49
CA LYS A 253 19.86 26.85 1.86
C LYS A 253 20.24 25.40 2.14
N ILE A 254 20.72 24.70 1.13
CA ILE A 254 21.19 23.33 1.29
C ILE A 254 22.66 23.38 1.76
N PRO A 255 23.05 22.65 2.81
CA PRO A 255 24.46 22.46 3.18
C PRO A 255 25.30 21.92 2.01
N ASP A 256 26.50 22.46 1.83
CA ASP A 256 27.40 22.04 0.76
C ASP A 256 27.70 20.54 0.85
N GLY A 257 27.47 19.79 -0.23
CA GLY A 257 27.75 18.35 -0.32
C GLY A 257 26.62 17.44 0.18
N LEU A 258 25.59 17.97 0.86
CA LEU A 258 24.52 17.14 1.43
C LEU A 258 23.73 16.39 0.35
N VAL A 259 23.41 17.06 -0.77
CA VAL A 259 22.69 16.41 -1.87
C VAL A 259 23.55 15.34 -2.53
N GLU A 260 24.83 15.61 -2.76
CA GLU A 260 25.78 14.64 -3.30
C GLU A 260 25.90 13.40 -2.40
N GLU A 261 25.92 13.59 -1.07
CA GLU A 261 25.90 12.49 -0.12
C GLU A 261 24.63 11.64 -0.26
N ARG A 262 23.43 12.26 -0.36
CA ARG A 262 22.17 11.52 -0.52
C ARG A 262 22.09 10.79 -1.86
N VAL A 263 22.63 11.36 -2.93
CA VAL A 263 22.78 10.68 -4.22
C VAL A 263 23.65 9.45 -4.05
N GLN A 264 24.84 9.59 -3.46
CA GLN A 264 25.77 8.48 -3.27
C GLN A 264 25.15 7.36 -2.42
N GLN A 265 24.52 7.69 -1.29
CA GLN A 265 23.84 6.70 -0.43
C GLN A 265 22.76 5.93 -1.19
N THR A 266 22.02 6.61 -2.07
CA THR A 266 20.98 5.98 -2.89
C THR A 266 21.59 5.07 -3.96
N MET A 267 22.68 5.49 -4.59
CA MET A 267 23.39 4.68 -5.59
C MET A 267 24.06 3.46 -4.95
N ASP A 268 24.69 3.61 -3.79
CA ASP A 268 25.27 2.51 -3.00
C ASP A 268 24.21 1.47 -2.63
N SER A 269 23.01 1.92 -2.28
CA SER A 269 21.85 1.05 -2.00
C SER A 269 21.42 0.24 -3.22
N TYR A 270 21.41 0.85 -4.41
CA TYR A 270 21.17 0.10 -5.66
C TYR A 270 22.29 -0.88 -5.95
N GLU A 271 23.56 -0.51 -5.76
CA GLU A 271 24.70 -1.39 -5.98
C GLU A 271 24.66 -2.61 -5.05
N GLU A 272 24.38 -2.40 -3.76
CA GLU A 272 24.21 -3.50 -2.80
C GLU A 272 23.08 -4.44 -3.22
N SER A 273 21.95 -3.87 -3.66
CA SER A 273 20.80 -4.64 -4.15
C SER A 273 21.18 -5.44 -5.40
N CYS A 274 21.83 -4.82 -6.38
CA CYS A 274 22.27 -5.47 -7.61
C CYS A 274 23.24 -6.62 -7.33
N THR A 275 24.21 -6.40 -6.43
CA THR A 275 25.18 -7.41 -5.99
C THR A 275 24.48 -8.64 -5.38
N GLN A 276 23.45 -8.43 -4.55
CA GLN A 276 22.68 -9.52 -3.95
C GLN A 276 21.95 -10.39 -4.99
N TYR A 277 21.60 -9.81 -6.14
CA TYR A 277 20.89 -10.49 -7.23
C TYR A 277 21.81 -10.93 -8.38
N GLY A 278 23.12 -10.69 -8.29
CA GLY A 278 24.07 -11.01 -9.36
C GLY A 278 23.81 -10.22 -10.64
N MET A 279 23.37 -8.96 -10.49
CA MET A 279 23.10 -8.01 -11.57
C MET A 279 24.13 -6.88 -11.51
N GLU A 280 24.50 -6.32 -12.67
CA GLU A 280 25.33 -5.12 -12.75
C GLU A 280 24.45 -3.86 -12.62
N LEU A 281 24.95 -2.83 -11.95
CA LEU A 281 24.20 -1.59 -11.68
C LEU A 281 23.77 -0.89 -12.98
N GLU A 282 24.63 -0.88 -14.00
CA GLU A 282 24.33 -0.28 -15.30
C GLU A 282 23.13 -0.94 -15.98
N ASP A 283 23.04 -2.27 -15.92
CA ASP A 283 21.92 -3.01 -16.48
C ASP A 283 20.64 -2.74 -15.70
N TYR A 284 20.72 -2.67 -14.37
CA TYR A 284 19.58 -2.32 -13.53
C TYR A 284 19.02 -0.94 -13.88
N ILE A 285 19.87 0.09 -13.88
CA ILE A 285 19.44 1.47 -14.15
C ILE A 285 18.88 1.59 -15.56
N LYS A 286 19.53 0.99 -16.56
CA LYS A 286 19.05 1.01 -17.94
C LYS A 286 17.70 0.32 -18.11
N ASN A 287 17.49 -0.82 -17.46
CA ASN A 287 16.24 -1.57 -17.60
C ASN A 287 15.08 -0.92 -16.85
N MET A 288 15.34 -0.29 -15.71
CA MET A 288 14.31 0.33 -14.87
C MET A 288 13.97 1.75 -15.31
N TYR A 289 14.97 2.56 -15.68
CA TYR A 289 14.82 3.99 -15.93
C TYR A 289 15.13 4.39 -17.38
N GLY A 290 15.69 3.49 -18.19
CA GLY A 290 16.01 3.77 -19.60
C GLY A 290 17.18 4.74 -19.80
N GLN A 291 17.96 5.01 -18.75
CA GLN A 291 19.04 5.99 -18.73
C GLN A 291 20.41 5.34 -18.49
N SER A 292 21.50 6.06 -18.80
CA SER A 292 22.82 5.67 -18.27
C SER A 292 22.93 6.03 -16.78
N VAL A 293 23.89 5.44 -16.07
CA VAL A 293 24.15 5.75 -14.64
C VAL A 293 24.39 7.26 -14.44
N ASP A 294 25.29 7.87 -15.23
CA ASP A 294 25.56 9.32 -15.16
C ASP A 294 24.35 10.23 -15.44
N GLU A 295 23.39 9.77 -16.25
CA GLU A 295 22.17 10.52 -16.56
C GLU A 295 21.18 10.39 -15.42
N TYR A 296 21.02 9.18 -14.91
CA TYR A 296 20.17 8.89 -13.77
C TYR A 296 20.64 9.60 -12.50
N GLU A 297 21.95 9.64 -12.22
CA GLU A 297 22.50 10.40 -11.08
C GLU A 297 22.13 11.89 -11.13
N LYS A 298 22.07 12.50 -12.32
CA LYS A 298 21.64 13.90 -12.48
C LYS A 298 20.14 14.08 -12.24
N THR A 299 19.33 13.14 -12.73
CA THR A 299 17.89 13.10 -12.44
C THR A 299 17.69 12.98 -10.93
N LEU A 300 18.32 11.99 -10.31
CA LEU A 300 18.25 11.70 -8.89
C LEU A 300 18.71 12.89 -8.04
N LYS A 301 19.79 13.58 -8.45
CA LYS A 301 20.24 14.81 -7.80
C LYS A 301 19.13 15.87 -7.76
N THR A 302 18.44 16.09 -8.89
CA THR A 302 17.37 17.09 -9.00
C THR A 302 16.17 16.72 -8.12
N GLU A 303 15.83 15.44 -8.05
CA GLU A 303 14.75 14.92 -7.21
C GLU A 303 15.09 15.07 -5.72
N LEU A 304 16.31 14.67 -5.32
CA LEU A 304 16.76 14.72 -3.94
C LEU A 304 16.98 16.16 -3.44
N GLU A 305 17.24 17.14 -4.30
CA GLU A 305 17.26 18.55 -3.89
C GLU A 305 15.95 19.00 -3.24
N SER A 306 14.80 18.47 -3.69
CA SER A 306 13.50 18.81 -3.12
C SER A 306 13.28 18.07 -1.80
N SER A 307 13.61 16.77 -1.74
CA SER A 307 13.53 15.98 -0.51
C SER A 307 14.45 16.51 0.60
N VAL A 308 15.65 16.95 0.26
CA VAL A 308 16.59 17.56 1.24
C VAL A 308 16.03 18.88 1.79
N LYS A 309 15.33 19.68 0.97
CA LYS A 309 14.66 20.89 1.48
C LYS A 309 13.53 20.56 2.45
N GLU A 310 12.76 19.52 2.19
CA GLU A 310 11.72 19.02 3.09
C GLU A 310 12.32 18.55 4.42
N GLU A 311 13.38 17.72 4.35
CA GLU A 311 14.12 17.22 5.52
C GLU A 311 14.62 18.38 6.40
N LEU A 312 15.31 19.36 5.81
CA LEU A 312 15.80 20.52 6.54
C LEU A 312 14.67 21.33 7.20
N VAL A 313 13.51 21.47 6.56
CA VAL A 313 12.34 22.14 7.14
C VAL A 313 11.77 21.35 8.32
N LEU A 314 11.72 20.02 8.22
CA LEU A 314 11.25 19.15 9.29
C LEU A 314 12.20 19.15 10.49
N GLU A 315 13.51 19.08 10.26
CA GLU A 315 14.54 19.22 11.29
C GLU A 315 14.40 20.56 12.04
N GLU A 316 14.18 21.64 11.31
CA GLU A 316 13.99 22.97 11.90
C GLU A 316 12.67 23.07 12.68
N LEU A 317 11.60 22.39 12.24
CA LEU A 317 10.38 22.25 13.03
C LEU A 317 10.64 21.48 14.34
N VAL A 318 11.39 20.38 14.29
CA VAL A 318 11.81 19.61 15.49
C VAL A 318 12.54 20.52 16.48
N ARG A 319 13.43 21.38 15.99
CA ARG A 319 14.15 22.38 16.79
C ARG A 319 13.21 23.41 17.41
N GLU A 320 12.37 24.06 16.59
CA GLU A 320 11.50 25.17 16.98
C GLU A 320 10.43 24.73 18.01
N LEU A 321 9.80 23.57 17.76
CA LEU A 321 8.79 22.97 18.64
C LEU A 321 9.41 22.28 19.86
N LYS A 322 10.75 22.12 19.88
CA LYS A 322 11.50 21.46 20.96
C LYS A 322 10.96 20.05 21.25
N CYS A 323 10.73 19.30 20.16
CA CYS A 323 10.10 17.99 20.24
C CYS A 323 10.83 17.06 21.22
N LYS A 324 10.04 16.18 21.83
CA LYS A 324 10.50 15.12 22.71
C LYS A 324 9.92 13.81 22.22
N VAL A 325 10.78 12.81 22.09
CA VAL A 325 10.37 11.44 21.75
C VAL A 325 10.55 10.58 22.99
N PRO A 326 9.45 10.11 23.62
CA PRO A 326 9.54 9.11 24.68
C PRO A 326 10.15 7.84 24.11
N SER A 327 11.14 7.28 24.79
CA SER A 327 11.84 6.10 24.27
C SER A 327 10.91 4.91 24.11
N SER A 328 9.90 4.77 24.99
CA SER A 328 8.86 3.75 24.87
C SER A 328 8.10 3.82 23.55
N GLU A 329 7.79 5.02 23.04
CA GLU A 329 7.10 5.16 21.77
C GLU A 329 8.00 4.74 20.60
N PHE A 330 9.27 5.19 20.62
CA PHE A 330 10.26 4.81 19.61
C PHE A 330 10.48 3.30 19.56
N ILE A 331 10.57 2.65 20.72
CA ILE A 331 10.74 1.20 20.83
C ILE A 331 9.53 0.47 20.23
N SER A 332 8.31 0.88 20.58
CA SER A 332 7.11 0.26 20.03
C SER A 332 7.00 0.46 18.52
N PHE A 333 7.42 1.63 18.01
CA PHE A 333 7.50 1.90 16.58
C PHE A 333 8.48 0.95 15.88
N VAL A 334 9.69 0.78 16.41
CA VAL A 334 10.70 -0.16 15.87
C VAL A 334 10.19 -1.60 15.90
N GLN A 335 9.60 -2.03 17.03
CA GLN A 335 9.05 -3.37 17.19
C GLN A 335 7.96 -3.68 16.17
N TYR A 336 7.02 -2.74 15.99
CA TYR A 336 5.93 -2.88 15.04
C TYR A 336 6.47 -3.09 13.62
N TYR A 337 7.34 -2.20 13.14
CA TYR A 337 7.83 -2.28 11.77
C TYR A 337 8.80 -3.45 11.53
N ALA A 338 9.66 -3.77 12.50
CA ALA A 338 10.52 -4.95 12.41
C ALA A 338 9.69 -6.24 12.26
N GLN A 339 8.57 -6.35 13.00
CA GLN A 339 7.63 -7.46 12.87
C GLN A 339 6.95 -7.47 11.50
N GLN A 340 6.45 -6.33 11.02
CA GLN A 340 5.81 -6.23 9.69
C GLN A 340 6.74 -6.69 8.56
N TYR A 341 8.01 -6.29 8.62
CA TYR A 341 9.01 -6.69 7.62
C TYR A 341 9.67 -8.05 7.90
N SER A 342 9.26 -8.77 8.94
CA SER A 342 9.79 -10.08 9.32
C SER A 342 11.32 -10.10 9.43
N MET A 343 11.87 -9.07 10.08
CA MET A 343 13.30 -8.85 10.34
C MET A 343 13.56 -8.54 11.82
N SER A 344 14.83 -8.55 12.24
CA SER A 344 15.18 -8.15 13.60
C SER A 344 15.06 -6.63 13.77
N GLU A 345 14.82 -6.16 15.00
CA GLU A 345 14.80 -4.73 15.32
C GLU A 345 16.13 -4.04 14.94
N SER A 346 17.25 -4.72 15.17
CA SER A 346 18.58 -4.23 14.80
C SER A 346 18.76 -4.11 13.28
N ASP A 347 18.28 -5.09 12.50
CA ASP A 347 18.36 -5.03 11.04
C ASP A 347 17.47 -3.91 10.50
N PHE A 348 16.27 -3.75 11.07
CA PHE A 348 15.36 -2.67 10.72
C PHE A 348 16.01 -1.31 10.95
N ILE A 349 16.54 -1.06 12.16
CA ILE A 349 17.26 0.18 12.49
C ILE A 349 18.41 0.43 11.53
N LYS A 350 19.24 -0.59 11.25
CA LYS A 350 20.39 -0.45 10.34
C LYS A 350 19.94 -0.10 8.93
N GLN A 351 18.90 -0.76 8.42
CA GLN A 351 18.35 -0.54 7.08
C GLN A 351 17.71 0.84 6.93
N CYS A 352 17.26 1.43 8.05
CA CYS A 352 16.73 2.79 8.11
C CYS A 352 17.82 3.87 8.24
N GLY A 353 19.11 3.55 8.11
CA GLY A 353 20.20 4.54 8.26
C GLY A 353 20.73 4.67 9.69
N GLY A 354 20.31 3.81 10.61
CA GLY A 354 20.79 3.77 11.98
C GLY A 354 19.87 4.44 13.00
N LYS A 355 20.17 4.24 14.28
CA LYS A 355 19.28 4.61 15.39
C LYS A 355 19.02 6.10 15.47
N ASP A 356 20.09 6.91 15.43
CA ASP A 356 19.98 8.35 15.66
C ASP A 356 19.22 9.04 14.52
N TYR A 357 19.45 8.60 13.28
CA TYR A 357 18.66 9.02 12.12
C TYR A 357 17.19 8.63 12.28
N LEU A 358 16.89 7.37 12.63
CA LEU A 358 15.50 6.91 12.77
C LEU A 358 14.74 7.63 13.90
N ILE A 359 15.41 7.99 15.00
CA ILE A 359 14.80 8.78 16.08
C ILE A 359 14.46 10.19 15.59
N LEU A 360 15.38 10.84 14.86
CA LEU A 360 15.14 12.16 14.28
C LEU A 360 13.97 12.10 13.29
N ASN A 361 13.97 11.12 12.39
CA ASN A 361 12.87 10.90 11.45
C ASN A 361 11.52 10.64 12.15
N TYR A 362 11.51 9.89 13.25
CA TYR A 362 10.31 9.73 14.06
C TYR A 362 9.83 11.07 14.63
N ALA A 363 10.74 11.91 15.14
CA ALA A 363 10.40 13.22 15.65
C ALA A 363 9.84 14.15 14.57
N GLU A 364 10.38 14.11 13.36
CA GLU A 364 9.92 14.90 12.22
C GLU A 364 8.46 14.57 11.86
N TYR A 365 8.18 13.29 11.59
CA TYR A 365 6.90 12.87 11.01
C TYR A 365 5.82 12.54 12.03
N TYR A 366 6.17 12.09 13.24
CA TYR A 366 5.19 11.69 14.27
C TYR A 366 5.07 12.67 15.43
N LYS A 367 5.89 13.74 15.45
CA LYS A 367 5.78 14.82 16.46
C LYS A 367 5.65 16.18 15.81
N ALA A 368 6.69 16.64 15.11
CA ALA A 368 6.81 18.01 14.66
C ALA A 368 5.79 18.37 13.58
N LEU A 369 5.70 17.56 12.52
CA LEU A 369 4.77 17.81 11.42
C LEU A 369 3.29 17.74 11.84
N PRO A 370 2.83 16.72 12.60
CA PRO A 370 1.46 16.70 13.11
C PRO A 370 1.13 17.89 14.01
N GLU A 371 2.04 18.25 14.94
CA GLU A 371 1.84 19.41 15.83
C GLU A 371 1.78 20.73 15.04
N ALA A 372 2.62 20.88 14.02
CA ALA A 372 2.60 22.06 13.16
C ALA A 372 1.33 22.13 12.29
N ALA A 373 0.84 20.99 11.80
CA ALA A 373 -0.31 20.89 10.91
C ALA A 373 -1.66 20.87 11.65
N GLU A 374 -1.71 20.68 12.97
CA GLU A 374 -2.95 20.53 13.76
C GLU A 374 -3.96 21.68 13.53
N ASN A 375 -3.46 22.89 13.32
CA ASN A 375 -4.29 24.10 13.12
C ASN A 375 -4.37 24.56 11.65
N ALA A 376 -3.93 23.72 10.70
CA ALA A 376 -4.03 24.04 9.29
C ALA A 376 -5.51 24.27 8.90
N LYS A 377 -5.74 25.29 8.06
CA LYS A 377 -7.09 25.55 7.52
C LYS A 377 -7.34 24.60 6.36
N VAL A 378 -8.09 23.53 6.61
CA VAL A 378 -8.39 22.50 5.61
C VAL A 378 -9.62 22.87 4.78
N THR A 379 -9.47 22.88 3.47
CA THR A 379 -10.58 22.91 2.50
C THR A 379 -10.63 21.60 1.72
N TYR A 380 -11.82 21.23 1.25
CA TYR A 380 -12.06 19.99 0.54
C TYR A 380 -12.50 20.30 -0.90
N ALA A 381 -11.83 19.70 -1.88
CA ALA A 381 -12.11 19.90 -3.30
C ALA A 381 -12.34 18.56 -4.02
N ASP A 382 -13.24 18.56 -5.00
CA ASP A 382 -13.47 17.41 -5.86
C ASP A 382 -12.28 17.25 -6.82
N THR A 383 -11.31 16.41 -6.49
CA THR A 383 -10.21 16.03 -7.38
C THR A 383 -10.61 14.85 -8.27
N SER A 384 -11.77 14.94 -8.93
CA SER A 384 -12.09 14.05 -10.05
C SER A 384 -11.48 14.64 -11.34
N SER A 385 -10.45 13.96 -11.85
CA SER A 385 -9.80 14.11 -13.17
C SER A 385 -9.13 15.45 -13.50
N ASP A 386 -7.79 15.48 -13.45
CA ASP A 386 -6.91 16.18 -14.43
C ASP A 386 -5.43 15.82 -14.15
N SER A 387 -5.05 14.55 -14.35
CA SER A 387 -3.62 14.17 -14.54
C SER A 387 -3.35 12.97 -15.44
N ASP A 388 -4.37 12.33 -16.04
CA ASP A 388 -4.19 11.26 -17.03
C ASP A 388 -4.78 11.64 -18.40
N SER A 389 -4.43 12.80 -18.93
CA SER A 389 -4.61 13.10 -20.37
C SER A 389 -3.70 14.22 -20.86
N ASP A 390 -2.39 14.04 -20.77
CA ASP A 390 -1.44 14.78 -21.62
C ASP A 390 -0.18 13.94 -21.83
N ASN A 391 -0.34 12.81 -22.53
CA ASN A 391 0.75 12.15 -23.25
C ASN A 391 0.19 11.18 -24.29
N ASN A 392 -0.64 11.68 -25.21
CA ASN A 392 -0.83 10.98 -26.47
C ASN A 392 -1.34 11.90 -27.60
N THR A 393 -0.46 12.72 -28.16
CA THR A 393 -0.54 13.13 -29.58
C THR A 393 0.75 13.84 -29.98
N GLU A 394 1.62 13.13 -30.69
CA GLU A 394 2.32 13.60 -31.90
C GLU A 394 3.23 12.47 -32.41
N SER A 395 2.63 11.45 -33.04
CA SER A 395 3.35 10.66 -34.03
C SER A 395 3.15 11.33 -35.39
N ASP A 396 4.12 12.19 -35.72
CA ASP A 396 4.28 12.77 -37.05
C ASP A 396 4.46 11.64 -38.07
N SER A 397 3.44 11.47 -38.91
CA SER A 397 3.46 10.60 -40.07
C SER A 397 3.98 11.41 -41.26
N GLY A 398 5.30 11.33 -41.47
CA GLY A 398 5.96 12.09 -42.52
C GLY A 398 7.19 11.40 -43.10
N GLN A 399 7.02 10.28 -43.79
CA GLN A 399 8.00 9.85 -44.81
C GLN A 399 7.29 9.37 -46.09
N GLU A 400 7.14 10.31 -47.03
CA GLU A 400 7.12 10.01 -48.45
C GLU A 400 8.55 9.84 -48.98
N LYS A 401 8.71 8.79 -49.81
CA LYS A 401 9.77 8.43 -50.77
C LYS A 401 10.83 7.41 -50.34
#